data_AF-E6Q0P2-F1
#
_entry.id   AF-E6Q0P2-F1
#
_cell.length_a   1.000
_cell.length_b   1.000
_cell.length_c   1.000
_cell.angle_alpha   90.00
_cell.angle_beta   90.00
_cell.angle_gamma   90.00
#
_symmetry.space_group_name_H-M   'P 1'
#
loop_
_entity.id
_entity.type
_entity.pdbx_description
1 polymer ?
#
loop_
_entity_poly.entity_id
_entity_poly.type
_entity_poly.pdbx_seq_one_letter_code
_entity_poly.pdbx_strand_id
1 'polypeptide(L)'
;MEKIVAQLARYAPNIPNAIEARQLMVAPDLEERFGLIGGHIFHGELLPGQIYEGRFGVRSPIAGLYLCGSGTHPGGCVSGFPGRRAAQAVLADRVLA
;
A
#
# COMPACT_ATOMS: atom_id res chain seq x y z
N MET A 1 4.24 -9.88 21.21
CA MET A 1 2.81 -9.54 21.38
C MET A 1 2.50 -9.04 22.78
N GLU A 2 2.91 -9.72 23.86
CA GLU A 2 2.61 -9.30 25.25
C GLU A 2 3.00 -7.86 25.59
N LYS A 3 4.17 -7.38 25.14
CA LYS A 3 4.56 -5.97 25.34
C LYS A 3 3.59 -4.98 24.67
N ILE A 4 3.06 -5.32 23.49
CA ILE A 4 2.09 -4.49 22.75
C ILE A 4 0.77 -4.48 23.50
N VAL A 5 0.28 -5.66 23.91
CA VAL A 5 -0.96 -5.81 24.69
C VAL A 5 -0.86 -5.04 26.01
N ALA A 6 0.26 -5.16 26.73
CA ALA A 6 0.50 -4.43 27.97
C ALA A 6 0.52 -2.91 27.76
N GLN A 7 1.08 -2.40 26.65
CA GLN A 7 1.00 -0.97 26.33
C GLN A 7 -0.43 -0.53 26.04
N LEU A 8 -1.19 -1.30 25.25
CA LEU A 8 -2.60 -1.00 24.97
C LEU A 8 -3.45 -1.01 26.24
N ALA A 9 -3.19 -1.94 27.16
CA ALA A 9 -3.90 -2.08 28.43
C ALA A 9 -3.75 -0.85 29.34
N ARG A 10 -2.72 -0.01 29.15
CA ARG A 10 -2.58 1.26 29.87
C ARG A 10 -3.69 2.26 29.52
N TYR A 11 -4.26 2.16 28.32
CA TYR A 11 -5.32 3.04 27.81
C TYR A 11 -6.68 2.34 27.72
N ALA A 12 -6.70 1.03 27.51
CA ALA A 12 -7.89 0.21 27.44
C ALA A 12 -7.71 -1.07 28.28
N PRO A 13 -7.96 -1.01 29.61
CA PRO A 13 -7.61 -2.07 30.56
C PRO A 13 -8.32 -3.41 30.33
N ASN A 14 -9.45 -3.42 29.61
CA ASN A 14 -10.19 -4.63 29.29
C ASN A 14 -9.57 -5.44 28.14
N ILE A 15 -8.66 -4.85 27.35
CA ILE A 15 -8.08 -5.50 26.15
C ILE A 15 -7.50 -6.90 26.45
N PRO A 16 -6.68 -7.13 27.50
CA PRO A 16 -6.09 -8.44 27.74
C PRO A 16 -7.12 -9.58 27.81
N ASN A 17 -8.32 -9.28 28.35
CA ASN A 17 -9.41 -10.25 28.53
C ASN A 17 -10.39 -10.27 27.35
N ALA A 18 -10.28 -9.34 26.39
CA ALA A 18 -11.17 -9.21 25.24
C ALA A 18 -10.57 -9.75 23.94
N ILE A 19 -9.35 -10.29 23.97
CA ILE A 19 -8.68 -10.81 22.77
C ILE A 19 -9.12 -12.26 22.50
N GLU A 20 -9.90 -12.47 21.45
CA GLU A 20 -10.33 -13.80 20.99
C GLU A 20 -9.30 -14.48 20.07
N ALA A 21 -8.63 -13.68 19.24
CA ALA A 21 -7.64 -14.17 18.27
C ALA A 21 -6.54 -13.13 18.07
N ARG A 22 -5.36 -13.59 17.64
CA ARG A 22 -4.18 -12.75 17.37
C ARG A 22 -3.56 -13.17 16.05
N GLN A 23 -3.26 -12.20 15.20
CA GLN A 23 -2.43 -12.39 14.02
C GLN A 23 -1.28 -11.38 14.06
N LEU A 24 -0.06 -11.87 13.82
CA LEU A 24 1.12 -11.04 13.65
C LEU A 24 1.60 -11.24 12.22
N MET A 25 1.85 -10.14 11.51
CA MET A 25 2.57 -10.14 10.24
C MET A 25 3.69 -9.12 10.37
N VAL A 26 4.93 -9.60 10.34
CA VAL A 26 6.14 -8.77 10.26
C VAL A 26 6.54 -8.56 8.80
N ALA A 27 7.55 -7.72 8.55
CA ALA A 27 7.96 -7.38 7.19
C ALA A 27 8.24 -8.60 6.28
N PRO A 28 8.98 -9.64 6.72
CA PRO A 28 9.14 -10.85 5.92
C PRO A 28 7.83 -11.55 5.56
N ASP A 29 6.86 -11.61 6.50
CA ASP A 29 5.55 -12.22 6.24
C ASP A 29 4.76 -11.43 5.18
N LEU A 30 4.86 -10.10 5.22
CA LEU A 30 4.19 -9.21 4.26
C LEU A 30 4.84 -9.29 2.88
N GLU A 31 6.16 -9.41 2.83
CA GLU A 31 6.92 -9.59 1.60
C GLU A 31 6.57 -10.91 0.93
N GLU A 32 6.62 -12.02 1.69
CA GLU A 32 6.27 -13.36 1.18
C GLU A 32 4.82 -13.44 0.71
N ARG A 33 3.89 -12.92 1.52
CA ARG A 33 2.45 -13.10 1.27
C ARG A 33 1.89 -12.15 0.21
N PHE A 34 2.40 -10.93 0.14
CA PHE A 34 1.79 -9.86 -0.66
C PHE A 34 2.77 -9.21 -1.65
N GLY A 35 4.03 -9.62 -1.70
CA GLY A 35 5.05 -8.97 -2.51
C GLY A 35 5.42 -7.57 -2.01
N LEU A 36 5.10 -7.24 -0.75
CA LEU A 36 5.47 -5.98 -0.13
C LEU A 36 6.92 -6.04 0.33
N ILE A 37 7.86 -5.84 -0.59
CA ILE A 37 9.30 -5.86 -0.29
C ILE A 37 9.60 -4.94 0.90
N GLY A 38 10.29 -5.47 1.91
CA GLY A 38 10.60 -4.77 3.17
C GLY A 38 9.37 -4.41 4.03
N GLY A 39 8.19 -4.94 3.71
CA GLY A 39 6.91 -4.56 4.35
C GLY A 39 6.36 -3.21 3.89
N HIS A 40 6.87 -2.63 2.79
CA HIS A 40 6.47 -1.31 2.34
C HIS A 40 5.09 -1.32 1.65
N ILE A 41 4.04 -0.96 2.38
CA ILE A 41 2.65 -0.90 1.88
C ILE A 41 2.44 0.03 0.66
N PHE A 42 3.39 0.93 0.40
CA PHE A 42 3.40 1.85 -0.75
C PHE A 42 4.37 1.44 -1.86
N HIS A 43 4.92 0.21 -1.80
CA HIS A 43 5.91 -0.31 -2.75
C HIS A 43 7.08 0.68 -2.99
N GLY A 44 7.58 1.26 -1.90
CA GLY A 44 8.57 2.34 -1.90
C GLY A 44 8.18 3.47 -0.95
N GLU A 45 9.14 4.25 -0.50
CA GLU A 45 8.92 5.30 0.49
C GLU A 45 8.09 6.47 -0.06
N LEU A 46 7.29 7.12 0.80
CA LEU A 46 6.57 8.36 0.49
C LEU A 46 7.35 9.58 1.00
N LEU A 47 8.64 9.63 0.73
CA LEU A 47 9.46 10.83 0.97
C LEU A 47 9.20 11.87 -0.12
N PRO A 48 9.44 13.18 0.12
CA PRO A 48 9.18 14.23 -0.86
C PRO A 48 9.73 13.94 -2.27
N GLY A 49 10.99 13.52 -2.37
CA GLY A 49 11.58 13.17 -3.68
C GLY A 49 10.91 11.96 -4.34
N GLN A 50 10.35 11.03 -3.56
CA GLN A 50 9.70 9.81 -4.05
C GLN A 50 8.19 9.94 -4.27
N ILE A 51 7.50 10.92 -3.69
CA ILE A 51 6.06 11.11 -3.91
C ILE A 51 5.77 12.00 -5.12
N TYR A 52 6.61 13.02 -5.35
CA TYR A 52 6.41 14.01 -6.41
C TYR A 52 7.13 13.65 -7.71
N GLU A 53 8.44 13.38 -7.63
CA GLU A 53 9.30 13.28 -8.83
C GLU A 53 9.68 11.84 -9.16
N GLY A 54 9.98 11.02 -8.15
CA GLY A 54 10.55 9.68 -8.32
C GLY A 54 9.53 8.53 -8.42
N ARG A 55 8.23 8.78 -8.22
CA ARG A 55 7.23 7.71 -8.25
C ARG A 55 6.88 7.30 -9.67
N PHE A 56 6.69 6.01 -9.88
CA PHE A 56 6.21 5.50 -11.15
C PHE A 56 4.84 6.06 -11.54
N GLY A 57 4.70 6.42 -12.81
CA GLY A 57 3.42 6.72 -13.42
C GLY A 57 2.56 5.46 -13.59
N VAL A 58 1.32 5.65 -14.05
CA VAL A 58 0.36 4.55 -14.26
C VAL A 58 0.53 3.82 -15.60
N ARG A 59 1.25 4.41 -16.56
CA ARG A 59 1.57 3.75 -17.84
C ARG A 59 2.88 2.99 -17.70
N SER A 60 2.88 1.74 -18.13
CA SER A 60 4.12 0.96 -18.22
C SER A 60 4.73 1.07 -19.63
N PRO A 61 6.00 0.66 -19.81
CA PRO A 61 6.60 0.53 -21.15
C PRO A 61 5.93 -0.53 -22.04
N ILE A 62 5.12 -1.41 -21.47
CA ILE A 62 4.39 -2.45 -22.22
C ILE A 62 3.04 -1.86 -22.65
N ALA A 63 2.82 -1.79 -23.96
CA ALA A 63 1.60 -1.25 -24.54
C ALA A 63 0.36 -2.00 -24.00
N GLY A 64 -0.64 -1.25 -23.54
CA GLY A 64 -1.86 -1.81 -22.96
C GLY A 64 -1.75 -2.28 -21.51
N LEU A 65 -0.57 -2.22 -20.87
CA LEU A 65 -0.39 -2.54 -19.45
C LEU A 65 -0.29 -1.28 -18.60
N TYR A 66 -1.19 -1.19 -17.61
CA TYR A 66 -1.31 -0.06 -16.69
C TYR A 66 -1.18 -0.53 -15.24
N LEU A 67 -0.57 0.31 -14.42
CA LEU A 67 -0.40 0.09 -12.99
C LEU A 67 -1.42 0.92 -12.22
N CYS A 68 -2.16 0.27 -11.33
CA CYS A 68 -3.24 0.88 -10.55
C CYS A 68 -3.06 0.75 -9.02
N GLY A 69 -1.90 0.24 -8.58
CA GLY A 69 -1.61 -0.06 -7.18
C GLY A 69 -0.94 1.08 -6.42
N SER A 70 -0.74 0.87 -5.11
CA SER A 70 -0.14 1.85 -4.18
C SER A 70 1.30 2.27 -4.53
N GLY A 71 1.98 1.51 -5.38
CA GLY A 71 3.30 1.84 -5.91
C GLY A 71 3.32 3.02 -6.90
N THR A 72 2.19 3.34 -7.52
CA THR A 72 2.12 4.42 -8.52
C THR A 72 1.74 5.76 -7.91
N HIS A 73 2.10 6.85 -8.59
CA HIS A 73 1.77 8.21 -8.16
C HIS A 73 0.24 8.40 -8.03
N PRO A 74 -0.25 9.01 -6.93
CA PRO A 74 0.48 9.67 -5.84
C PRO A 74 0.83 8.77 -4.64
N GLY A 75 0.47 7.49 -4.67
CA GLY A 75 0.57 6.57 -3.53
C GLY A 75 -0.79 5.99 -3.12
N GLY A 76 -0.77 5.10 -2.11
CA GLY A 76 -1.92 4.31 -1.67
C GLY A 76 -2.88 4.99 -0.67
N CYS A 77 -3.11 4.31 0.47
CA CYS A 77 -4.03 4.71 1.57
C CYS A 77 -5.53 4.58 1.28
N VAL A 78 -5.95 3.60 0.48
CA VAL A 78 -7.39 3.38 0.15
C VAL A 78 -8.04 4.61 -0.50
N SER A 79 -7.23 5.54 -1.03
CA SER A 79 -7.70 6.78 -1.66
C SER A 79 -8.36 6.55 -3.03
N GLY A 80 -8.03 5.45 -3.70
CA GLY A 80 -8.45 5.15 -5.07
C GLY A 80 -7.75 5.99 -6.14
N PHE A 81 -6.82 6.88 -5.80
CA PHE A 81 -6.16 7.76 -6.76
C PHE A 81 -5.35 7.00 -7.83
N PRO A 82 -4.48 6.03 -7.48
CA PRO A 82 -3.80 5.19 -8.47
C PRO A 82 -4.74 4.54 -9.47
N GLY A 83 -5.83 3.92 -8.98
CA GLY A 83 -6.83 3.27 -9.81
C GLY A 83 -7.55 4.24 -10.74
N ARG A 84 -7.98 5.40 -10.24
CA ARG A 84 -8.61 6.45 -11.05
C ARG A 84 -7.67 6.93 -12.16
N ARG A 85 -6.40 7.18 -11.85
CA ARG A 85 -5.41 7.63 -12.84
C ARG A 85 -5.14 6.57 -13.90
N ALA A 86 -5.02 5.30 -13.50
CA ALA A 86 -4.87 4.20 -14.45
C ALA A 86 -6.08 4.11 -15.39
N ALA A 87 -7.30 4.20 -14.86
CA ALA A 87 -8.52 4.20 -15.68
C ALA A 87 -8.57 5.38 -16.66
N GLN A 88 -8.19 6.58 -16.23
CA GLN A 88 -8.09 7.75 -17.11
C GLN A 88 -7.04 7.56 -18.21
N ALA A 89 -5.90 6.95 -17.89
CA ALA A 89 -4.88 6.63 -18.88
C ALA A 89 -5.38 5.62 -19.93
N VAL A 90 -6.07 4.57 -19.49
CA VAL A 90 -6.72 3.59 -20.39
C VAL A 90 -7.72 4.28 -21.31
N LEU A 91 -8.59 5.14 -20.79
CA LEU A 91 -9.59 5.85 -21.60
C LEU A 91 -8.93 6.77 -22.63
N ALA A 92 -7.89 7.51 -22.24
CA ALA A 92 -7.16 8.38 -23.16
C ALA A 92 -6.48 7.58 -24.29
N ASP A 93 -5.85 6.46 -23.97
CA ASP A 93 -5.10 5.67 -24.95
C ASP A 93 -6.04 4.87 -25.88
N ARG A 94 -7.22 4.45 -25.38
CA ARG A 94 -8.26 3.79 -26.20
C ARG A 94 -8.97 4.72 -27.18
N VAL A 95 -9.01 6.02 -26.90
CA VAL A 95 -9.54 7.02 -27.84
C VAL A 95 -8.54 7.31 -28.97
N LEU A 96 -7.27 6.91 -28.80
CA LEU A 96 -6.18 7.11 -29.74
C LEU A 96 -5.79 5.85 -30.53
N ALA A 97 -6.47 4.72 -30.30
CA ALA A 97 -6.27 3.43 -30.98
C ALA A 97 -7.45 3.14 -31.93
#